data_AF-A0A5C5YEE0-F1
#
_entry.id   AF-A0A5C5YEE0-F1
#
_cell.length_a   1.000
_cell.length_b   1.000
_cell.length_c   1.000
_cell.angle_alpha   90.00
_cell.angle_beta   90.00
_cell.angle_gamma   90.00
#
_symmetry.space_group_name_H-M   'P 1'
#
loop_
_entity.id
_entity.type
_entity.pdbx_description
1 polymer ?
#
loop_
_entity_poly.entity_id
_entity_poly.type
_entity_poly.pdbx_seq_one_letter_code
_entity_poly.pdbx_strand_id
1 'polypeptide(L)'
;MAHLAIVEVSGCVLEATVSPKVNHADLTREVPDSPLVCSCGMLSIQPLKSASSRSLLGSGNAQKSSTGSEVREVNDLDSYKQPVCSNDAIHQWETIDFEGMAKEKNEKADSVMLPGVYRQLDLQCNARDISDLLEKIQERSTDARKALRRSGSKRDVILNLKHAIDSRYAEFSEVVDLLQKGEESGHQSIFLFKARTEAVRTRLRSGSEIAERLFGEDWGDDFFPLFERPIKGMQWVDCRLGLAGKPRDWLLKAYGHDQREETTDNKFGERLGDGLFQDRRLYRVRDINTVMVVRWRDPEYLEIRVDKSLARNFSDTLARLGTVAELLRPAVDVKSELVKLSMRARVTALARDRREFGSGKSGKSRVYRLGRMTVLDGVLEGAVEFRPGSDDDSIDEDHAMAASLDALLEQGGMSDRTPIEWLAPEKSIERYVPLRTVVEGPSLNVVTVQSRVSPEALDYVLEKLTSNS
;
A
#
# COMPACT_ATOMS: atom_id res chain seq x y z
N MET A 1 -45.64 -3.86 -7.02
CA MET A 1 -44.97 -3.53 -8.31
C MET A 1 -43.51 -3.88 -8.15
N ALA A 2 -42.99 -4.77 -9.00
CA ALA A 2 -41.57 -5.12 -9.01
C ALA A 2 -40.83 -4.12 -9.90
N HIS A 3 -39.69 -3.58 -9.43
CA HIS A 3 -38.81 -2.75 -10.24
C HIS A 3 -37.75 -3.66 -10.87
N LEU A 4 -37.70 -3.67 -12.21
CA LEU A 4 -36.66 -4.32 -12.99
C LEU A 4 -35.52 -3.31 -13.19
N ALA A 5 -34.30 -3.63 -12.76
CA ALA A 5 -33.11 -2.87 -13.07
C ALA A 5 -32.26 -3.70 -14.03
N ILE A 6 -32.06 -3.20 -15.25
CA ILE A 6 -31.13 -3.80 -16.22
C ILE A 6 -29.83 -3.00 -16.11
N VAL A 7 -28.74 -3.67 -15.75
CA VAL A 7 -27.39 -3.10 -15.74
C VAL A 7 -26.59 -3.86 -16.80
N GLU A 8 -26.34 -3.22 -17.93
CA GLU A 8 -25.35 -3.72 -18.89
C GLU A 8 -23.95 -3.29 -18.43
N VAL A 9 -23.16 -4.26 -18.00
CA VAL A 9 -21.71 -4.14 -17.92
C VAL A 9 -21.16 -4.99 -19.05
N SER A 10 -20.26 -4.41 -19.85
CA SER A 10 -19.63 -5.06 -21.01
C SER A 10 -19.37 -6.55 -20.78
N GLY A 11 -20.16 -7.39 -21.44
CA GLY A 11 -19.89 -8.82 -21.62
C GLY A 11 -20.70 -9.82 -20.81
N CYS A 12 -21.56 -9.45 -19.85
CA CYS A 12 -22.45 -10.40 -19.17
C CYS A 12 -23.75 -9.73 -18.68
N VAL A 13 -24.90 -10.28 -19.04
CA VAL A 13 -26.22 -9.89 -18.48
C VAL A 13 -26.45 -10.71 -17.21
N LEU A 14 -26.62 -10.03 -16.07
CA LEU A 14 -27.07 -10.64 -14.81
C LEU A 14 -28.49 -10.15 -14.52
N GLU A 15 -29.45 -11.08 -14.53
CA GLU A 15 -30.80 -10.80 -14.02
C GLU A 15 -30.80 -10.93 -12.50
N ALA A 16 -31.13 -9.83 -11.81
CA ALA A 16 -31.34 -9.83 -10.37
C ALA A 16 -32.80 -9.50 -10.06
N THR A 17 -33.52 -10.48 -9.51
CA THR A 17 -34.89 -10.30 -9.00
C THR A 17 -34.84 -9.79 -7.57
N VAL A 18 -35.38 -8.59 -7.31
CA VAL A 18 -35.49 -8.04 -5.95
C VAL A 18 -36.92 -8.21 -5.44
N SER A 19 -37.10 -8.99 -4.37
CA SER A 19 -38.37 -9.10 -3.65
C SER A 19 -38.53 -7.96 -2.62
N PRO A 20 -39.72 -7.35 -2.48
CA PRO A 20 -39.92 -6.26 -1.53
C PRO A 20 -40.02 -6.79 -0.09
N LYS A 21 -39.20 -6.24 0.83
CA LYS A 21 -39.42 -6.36 2.28
C LYS A 21 -40.50 -5.37 2.70
N VAL A 22 -41.57 -5.89 3.29
CA VAL A 22 -42.63 -5.11 3.94
C VAL A 22 -42.15 -4.70 5.33
N ASN A 23 -42.23 -3.42 5.64
CA ASN A 23 -42.10 -2.88 7.00
C ASN A 23 -43.47 -2.90 7.69
N HIS A 24 -43.56 -3.43 8.90
CA HIS A 24 -44.59 -3.07 9.87
C HIS A 24 -43.93 -2.81 11.23
N ALA A 25 -44.39 -1.72 11.86
CA ALA A 25 -43.98 -1.25 13.17
C ALA A 25 -44.78 -1.93 14.30
N ASP A 26 -44.14 -1.96 15.48
CA ASP A 26 -44.63 -2.06 16.86
C ASP A 26 -45.74 -3.04 17.24
N LEU A 27 -45.42 -3.93 18.19
CA LEU A 27 -46.23 -4.20 19.38
C LEU A 27 -45.41 -4.93 20.47
N THR A 28 -45.76 -4.61 21.70
CA THR A 28 -45.12 -4.95 22.98
C THR A 28 -45.46 -6.35 23.50
N ARG A 29 -44.62 -6.78 24.47
CA ARG A 29 -44.85 -7.71 25.61
C ARG A 29 -44.57 -9.22 25.48
N GLU A 30 -43.77 -9.64 26.48
CA GLU A 30 -43.83 -10.86 27.30
C GLU A 30 -43.29 -12.21 26.74
N VAL A 31 -42.16 -12.61 27.35
CA VAL A 31 -41.54 -13.93 27.54
C VAL A 31 -42.53 -14.81 28.35
N PRO A 32 -42.70 -16.14 28.11
CA PRO A 32 -41.68 -17.13 28.52
C PRO A 32 -41.51 -18.45 27.76
N ASP A 33 -40.32 -19.02 28.01
CA ASP A 33 -39.92 -20.42 28.12
C ASP A 33 -40.39 -21.46 27.09
N SER A 34 -39.44 -22.01 26.32
CA SER A 34 -39.06 -23.44 26.39
C SER A 34 -38.01 -23.83 25.32
N PRO A 35 -37.25 -24.92 25.54
CA PRO A 35 -35.95 -25.15 24.91
C PRO A 35 -36.04 -26.10 23.70
N LEU A 36 -35.24 -25.86 22.65
CA LEU A 36 -34.96 -26.89 21.64
C LEU A 36 -33.51 -26.86 21.15
N VAL A 37 -32.77 -27.87 21.61
CA VAL A 37 -32.07 -28.87 20.78
C VAL A 37 -30.99 -28.37 19.81
N CYS A 38 -29.76 -28.64 20.24
CA CYS A 38 -28.57 -28.89 19.45
C CYS A 38 -28.82 -29.87 18.29
N SER A 39 -28.40 -29.53 17.07
CA SER A 39 -27.94 -30.56 16.12
C SER A 39 -26.79 -30.03 15.27
N CYS A 40 -25.68 -30.78 15.36
CA CYS A 40 -24.45 -30.62 14.60
C CYS A 40 -24.65 -31.05 13.15
N GLY A 41 -23.95 -30.38 12.23
CA GLY A 41 -23.81 -30.82 10.84
C GLY A 41 -22.43 -30.43 10.29
N MET A 42 -21.38 -31.09 10.79
CA MET A 42 -20.06 -31.07 10.16
C MET A 42 -20.03 -32.07 9.00
N LEU A 43 -19.83 -31.59 7.78
CA LEU A 43 -19.40 -32.41 6.65
C LEU A 43 -17.87 -32.39 6.59
N SER A 44 -17.28 -33.47 7.08
CA SER A 44 -15.86 -33.81 6.94
C SER A 44 -15.67 -34.62 5.66
N ILE A 45 -14.81 -34.14 4.76
CA ILE A 45 -14.30 -34.92 3.64
C ILE A 45 -12.85 -35.29 3.98
N GLN A 46 -12.62 -36.57 4.30
CA GLN A 46 -11.29 -37.16 4.40
C GLN A 46 -10.86 -37.72 3.03
N PRO A 47 -9.58 -37.58 2.64
CA PRO A 47 -8.97 -38.50 1.69
C PRO A 47 -8.27 -39.66 2.41
N LEU A 48 -8.50 -40.84 1.86
CA LEU A 48 -7.94 -42.14 2.23
C LEU A 48 -6.41 -42.14 2.28
N LYS A 49 -5.87 -42.72 3.37
CA LYS A 49 -4.52 -43.29 3.42
C LYS A 49 -4.56 -44.72 2.89
N SER A 50 -3.64 -45.07 2.00
CA SER A 50 -3.17 -46.45 1.81
C SER A 50 -1.65 -46.48 1.94
N ALA A 51 -1.16 -47.64 2.38
CA ALA A 51 0.04 -47.80 3.17
C ALA A 51 1.28 -48.27 2.37
N SER A 52 2.46 -47.96 2.93
CA SER A 52 3.66 -48.83 3.15
C SER A 52 4.27 -49.56 1.93
N SER A 53 5.58 -49.50 1.62
CA SER A 53 6.68 -49.92 2.51
C SER A 53 8.06 -49.80 1.82
N ARG A 54 9.10 -49.75 2.67
CA ARG A 54 10.50 -50.22 2.53
C ARG A 54 11.53 -49.42 1.72
N SER A 55 12.54 -48.97 2.47
CA SER A 55 13.90 -48.66 2.08
C SER A 55 14.77 -49.94 1.96
N LEU A 56 15.77 -49.91 1.07
CA LEU A 56 17.19 -50.25 1.35
C LEU A 56 18.04 -50.12 0.06
N LEU A 57 19.12 -49.31 0.20
CA LEU A 57 20.46 -49.33 -0.40
C LEU A 57 20.75 -50.08 -1.73
N GLY A 58 21.49 -49.39 -2.63
CA GLY A 58 22.28 -50.05 -3.68
C GLY A 58 22.85 -49.11 -4.74
N SER A 59 24.16 -48.92 -4.71
CA SER A 59 25.05 -48.19 -5.63
C SER A 59 25.16 -48.77 -7.06
N GLY A 60 25.49 -47.92 -8.05
CA GLY A 60 26.40 -48.29 -9.15
C GLY A 60 25.97 -48.00 -10.61
N ASN A 61 26.74 -47.12 -11.26
CA ASN A 61 27.17 -47.05 -12.68
C ASN A 61 26.19 -47.08 -13.88
N ALA A 62 26.27 -45.99 -14.65
CA ALA A 62 26.46 -45.85 -16.11
C ALA A 62 26.02 -46.99 -17.07
N GLN A 63 25.15 -46.67 -18.05
CA GLN A 63 25.48 -46.60 -19.49
C GLN A 63 24.24 -46.32 -20.38
N LYS A 64 24.53 -45.78 -21.57
CA LYS A 64 23.66 -45.40 -22.70
C LYS A 64 22.92 -46.57 -23.37
N SER A 65 21.71 -46.31 -23.89
CA SER A 65 21.16 -46.74 -25.21
C SER A 65 19.66 -46.40 -25.25
N SER A 66 19.17 -45.46 -26.07
CA SER A 66 18.71 -45.60 -27.48
C SER A 66 17.68 -46.70 -27.75
N THR A 67 16.43 -46.28 -28.04
CA THR A 67 15.38 -46.85 -28.93
C THR A 67 14.03 -46.23 -28.48
N GLY A 68 13.13 -45.64 -29.27
CA GLY A 68 12.84 -45.77 -30.69
C GLY A 68 11.68 -46.73 -30.91
N SER A 69 10.42 -46.24 -30.91
CA SER A 69 9.19 -46.85 -31.49
C SER A 69 7.95 -46.16 -30.88
N GLU A 70 7.21 -45.33 -31.61
CA GLU A 70 6.05 -45.67 -32.47
C GLU A 70 4.69 -45.62 -31.75
N VAL A 71 3.94 -44.58 -32.13
CA VAL A 71 2.53 -44.55 -32.56
C VAL A 71 1.59 -45.63 -32.01
N ARG A 72 0.55 -45.19 -31.30
CA ARG A 72 -0.81 -45.74 -31.45
C ARG A 72 -1.86 -44.64 -31.22
N GLU A 73 -2.54 -44.30 -32.31
CA GLU A 73 -3.85 -43.66 -32.33
C GLU A 73 -4.88 -44.51 -31.59
N VAL A 74 -5.74 -43.86 -30.81
CA VAL A 74 -7.09 -44.35 -30.51
C VAL A 74 -8.02 -43.15 -30.66
N ASN A 75 -8.84 -43.20 -31.71
CA ASN A 75 -10.02 -42.37 -31.90
C ASN A 75 -11.14 -42.83 -30.96
N ASP A 76 -11.92 -41.86 -30.47
CA ASP A 76 -13.39 -41.79 -30.56
C ASP A 76 -14.09 -41.26 -29.29
N LEU A 77 -15.08 -40.39 -29.56
CA LEU A 77 -16.23 -39.95 -28.75
C LEU A 77 -15.89 -38.90 -27.64
N ASP A 78 -16.59 -37.78 -27.47
CA ASP A 78 -17.96 -37.43 -27.85
C ASP A 78 -18.16 -35.91 -27.99
N SER A 79 -19.12 -35.57 -28.82
CA SER A 79 -19.56 -34.23 -29.21
C SER A 79 -20.22 -33.43 -28.08
N TYR A 80 -19.79 -32.18 -27.86
CA TYR A 80 -20.62 -31.14 -27.24
C TYR A 80 -20.85 -29.99 -28.21
N LYS A 81 -22.12 -29.80 -28.60
CA LYS A 81 -22.61 -28.71 -29.43
C LYS A 81 -22.49 -27.38 -28.67
N GLN A 82 -21.78 -26.42 -29.26
CA GLN A 82 -21.84 -25.01 -28.84
C GLN A 82 -22.98 -24.30 -29.59
N PRO A 83 -23.77 -23.44 -28.93
CA PRO A 83 -24.73 -22.59 -29.62
C PRO A 83 -23.99 -21.44 -30.31
N VAL A 84 -24.26 -21.29 -31.61
CA VAL A 84 -23.84 -20.17 -32.44
C VAL A 84 -24.81 -19.01 -32.19
N CYS A 85 -24.32 -17.91 -31.61
CA CYS A 85 -25.03 -16.64 -31.63
C CYS A 85 -24.52 -15.80 -32.80
N SER A 86 -25.42 -15.48 -33.73
CA SER A 86 -25.21 -14.65 -34.90
C SER A 86 -24.95 -13.19 -34.50
N ASN A 87 -23.84 -12.64 -34.99
CA ASN A 87 -23.60 -11.21 -35.06
C ASN A 87 -24.56 -10.59 -36.07
N ASP A 88 -25.37 -9.63 -35.64
CA ASP A 88 -25.84 -8.49 -36.46
C ASP A 88 -26.57 -7.49 -35.55
N ALA A 89 -25.82 -6.54 -34.99
CA ALA A 89 -26.38 -5.31 -34.43
C ALA A 89 -25.41 -4.15 -34.73
N ILE A 90 -25.81 -3.34 -35.71
CA ILE A 90 -25.14 -2.13 -36.15
C ILE A 90 -25.30 -1.08 -35.04
N HIS A 91 -24.23 -0.76 -34.32
CA HIS A 91 -24.18 0.39 -33.42
C HIS A 91 -23.57 1.60 -34.14
N GLN A 92 -24.40 2.58 -34.46
CA GLN A 92 -23.96 3.92 -34.83
C GLN A 92 -23.47 4.65 -33.58
N TRP A 93 -22.19 5.02 -33.57
CA TRP A 93 -21.60 5.92 -32.59
C TRP A 93 -21.61 7.33 -33.19
N GLU A 94 -22.41 8.24 -32.65
CA GLU A 94 -22.22 9.67 -32.89
C GLU A 94 -21.24 10.20 -31.83
N THR A 95 -19.98 10.32 -32.24
CA THR A 95 -18.96 11.06 -31.50
C THR A 95 -19.28 12.54 -31.64
N ILE A 96 -19.83 13.17 -30.60
CA ILE A 96 -19.94 14.63 -30.57
C ILE A 96 -18.54 15.18 -30.26
N ASP A 97 -17.92 15.74 -31.29
CA ASP A 97 -16.54 16.20 -31.32
C ASP A 97 -16.36 17.49 -30.49
N PHE A 98 -16.12 17.33 -29.18
CA PHE A 98 -15.73 18.43 -28.27
C PHE A 98 -14.21 18.69 -28.26
N GLU A 99 -13.43 18.00 -29.11
CA GLU A 99 -11.97 18.10 -29.14
C GLU A 99 -11.45 19.51 -29.45
N GLY A 100 -12.19 20.33 -30.20
CA GLY A 100 -11.73 21.63 -30.66
C GLY A 100 -11.55 22.68 -29.55
N MET A 101 -12.39 22.68 -28.51
CA MET A 101 -12.37 23.73 -27.48
C MET A 101 -11.51 23.40 -26.25
N ALA A 102 -11.20 22.12 -26.02
CA ALA A 102 -10.31 21.69 -24.95
C ALA A 102 -8.83 21.65 -25.38
N LYS A 103 -8.54 21.39 -26.67
CA LYS A 103 -7.17 21.38 -27.21
C LYS A 103 -6.49 22.75 -27.16
N GLU A 104 -7.22 23.82 -27.49
CA GLU A 104 -6.61 25.15 -27.65
C GLU A 104 -6.15 25.81 -26.33
N LYS A 105 -6.70 25.37 -25.18
CA LYS A 105 -6.22 25.81 -23.84
C LYS A 105 -5.14 24.92 -23.24
N ASN A 106 -5.05 23.64 -23.62
CA ASN A 106 -4.03 22.73 -23.12
C ASN A 106 -2.71 22.80 -23.93
N GLU A 107 -2.75 23.09 -25.23
CA GLU A 107 -1.53 23.11 -26.06
C GLU A 107 -0.57 24.27 -25.71
N LYS A 108 -1.06 25.36 -25.10
CA LYS A 108 -0.17 26.42 -24.57
C LYS A 108 0.46 26.09 -23.21
N ALA A 109 0.00 25.06 -22.51
CA ALA A 109 0.57 24.64 -21.22
C ALA A 109 1.65 23.55 -21.36
N ASP A 110 1.68 22.86 -22.50
CA ASP A 110 2.59 21.75 -22.79
C ASP A 110 3.93 22.18 -23.45
N SER A 111 4.11 23.45 -23.84
CA SER A 111 5.30 23.88 -24.61
C SER A 111 6.55 24.25 -23.79
N VAL A 112 6.56 23.97 -22.48
CA VAL A 112 7.80 23.93 -21.69
C VAL A 112 7.81 22.61 -20.93
N MET A 113 8.11 21.53 -21.65
CA MET A 113 8.33 20.20 -21.08
C MET A 113 9.47 20.31 -20.06
N LEU A 114 9.10 20.35 -18.79
CA LEU A 114 10.05 20.24 -17.69
C LEU A 114 10.79 18.88 -17.83
N PRO A 115 12.14 18.86 -17.73
CA PRO A 115 12.91 17.62 -17.66
C PRO A 115 12.30 16.64 -16.64
N GLY A 116 12.51 15.33 -16.84
CA GLY A 116 11.86 14.26 -16.06
C GLY A 116 11.82 14.51 -14.56
N VAL A 117 12.94 14.93 -13.96
CA VAL A 117 13.07 15.23 -12.52
C VAL A 117 12.11 16.32 -12.03
N TYR A 118 11.95 17.42 -12.76
CA TYR A 118 11.07 18.52 -12.38
C TYR A 118 9.60 18.14 -12.54
N ARG A 119 9.30 17.27 -13.52
CA ARG A 119 7.98 16.67 -13.64
C ARG A 119 7.68 15.75 -12.45
N GLN A 120 8.67 15.05 -11.91
CA GLN A 120 8.50 14.26 -10.70
C GLN A 120 8.32 15.14 -9.45
N LEU A 121 9.06 16.24 -9.32
CA LEU A 121 8.83 17.21 -8.24
C LEU A 121 7.40 17.75 -8.25
N ASP A 122 6.86 18.03 -9.44
CA ASP A 122 5.48 18.48 -9.58
C ASP A 122 4.44 17.44 -9.16
N LEU A 123 4.79 16.16 -9.11
CA LEU A 123 3.90 15.14 -8.59
C LEU A 123 4.11 14.82 -7.13
N GLN A 124 5.37 14.64 -6.75
CA GLN A 124 5.73 13.98 -5.50
C GLN A 124 5.91 15.00 -4.38
N CYS A 125 6.43 16.19 -4.65
CA CYS A 125 6.66 17.23 -3.65
C CYS A 125 5.46 18.16 -3.54
N ASN A 126 5.26 18.84 -2.41
CA ASN A 126 4.29 19.94 -2.32
C ASN A 126 5.00 21.28 -2.62
N ALA A 127 4.24 22.35 -2.88
CA ALA A 127 4.83 23.66 -3.18
C ALA A 127 5.66 24.23 -2.02
N ARG A 128 5.26 23.94 -0.77
CA ARG A 128 5.94 24.40 0.43
C ARG A 128 7.34 23.78 0.56
N ASP A 129 7.49 22.48 0.34
CA ASP A 129 8.80 21.80 0.43
C ASP A 129 9.79 22.41 -0.58
N ILE A 130 9.31 22.75 -1.78
CA ILE A 130 10.11 23.40 -2.84
C ILE A 130 10.46 24.83 -2.43
N SER A 131 9.50 25.60 -1.91
CA SER A 131 9.72 26.95 -1.39
C SER A 131 10.71 26.98 -0.22
N ASP A 132 10.66 26.01 0.69
CA ASP A 132 11.57 25.88 1.83
C ASP A 132 13.01 25.59 1.35
N LEU A 133 13.19 24.80 0.28
CA LEU A 133 14.52 24.62 -0.33
C LEU A 133 15.01 25.93 -0.97
N LEU A 134 14.15 26.63 -1.71
CA LEU A 134 14.49 27.92 -2.31
C LEU A 134 14.89 28.96 -1.25
N GLU A 135 14.22 29.00 -0.10
CA GLU A 135 14.59 29.87 1.02
C GLU A 135 16.01 29.58 1.50
N LYS A 136 16.36 28.31 1.74
CA LYS A 136 17.72 27.91 2.13
C LYS A 136 18.77 28.31 1.09
N ILE A 137 18.43 28.27 -0.20
CA ILE A 137 19.33 28.70 -1.28
C ILE A 137 19.51 30.23 -1.25
N GLN A 138 18.42 31.00 -1.05
CA GLN A 138 18.48 32.45 -0.92
C GLN A 138 19.28 32.94 0.29
N GLU A 139 19.41 32.12 1.33
CA GLU A 139 20.23 32.45 2.51
C GLU A 139 21.73 32.37 2.23
N ARG A 140 22.16 31.67 1.16
CA ARG A 140 23.59 31.48 0.83
C ARG A 140 24.26 32.73 0.26
N SER A 141 23.50 33.58 -0.46
CA SER A 141 24.06 34.80 -1.05
C SER A 141 23.00 35.87 -1.31
N THR A 142 23.44 37.13 -1.36
CA THR A 142 22.59 38.27 -1.72
C THR A 142 22.09 38.20 -3.16
N ASP A 143 22.87 37.60 -4.05
CA ASP A 143 22.54 37.48 -5.48
C ASP A 143 21.45 36.43 -5.68
N ALA A 144 21.55 35.27 -5.01
CA ALA A 144 20.49 34.27 -4.99
C ALA A 144 19.18 34.87 -4.44
N ARG A 145 19.25 35.66 -3.36
CA ARG A 145 18.08 36.32 -2.77
C ARG A 145 17.38 37.28 -3.74
N LYS A 146 18.12 38.00 -4.58
CA LYS A 146 17.56 38.91 -5.59
C LYS A 146 17.02 38.16 -6.81
N ALA A 147 17.68 37.08 -7.20
CA ALA A 147 17.39 36.35 -8.42
C ALA A 147 16.21 35.37 -8.29
N LEU A 148 16.03 34.74 -7.11
CA LEU A 148 15.07 33.67 -6.92
C LEU A 148 13.77 34.18 -6.28
N ARG A 149 12.62 33.60 -6.67
CA ARG A 149 11.33 33.82 -6.01
C ARG A 149 10.86 32.55 -5.32
N ARG A 150 10.33 32.69 -4.09
CA ARG A 150 9.80 31.57 -3.28
C ARG A 150 8.28 31.45 -3.29
N SER A 151 7.58 32.42 -3.89
CA SER A 151 6.12 32.51 -3.96
C SER A 151 5.63 32.38 -5.39
N GLY A 152 4.37 31.94 -5.54
CA GLY A 152 3.73 31.74 -6.84
C GLY A 152 2.94 30.43 -6.86
N SER A 153 2.54 30.01 -8.06
CA SER A 153 2.02 28.66 -8.26
C SER A 153 3.11 27.62 -8.05
N LYS A 154 2.72 26.34 -7.88
CA LYS A 154 3.67 25.24 -7.78
C LYS A 154 4.62 25.18 -8.98
N ARG A 155 4.09 25.42 -10.19
CA ARG A 155 4.88 25.47 -11.41
C ARG A 155 5.90 26.62 -11.38
N ASP A 156 5.52 27.78 -10.86
CA ASP A 156 6.43 28.92 -10.74
C ASP A 156 7.59 28.61 -9.80
N VAL A 157 7.34 28.00 -8.65
CA VAL A 157 8.42 27.65 -7.71
C VAL A 157 9.34 26.56 -8.29
N ILE A 158 8.81 25.61 -9.06
CA ILE A 158 9.63 24.62 -9.78
C ILE A 158 10.53 25.29 -10.83
N LEU A 159 9.99 26.24 -11.60
CA LEU A 159 10.78 27.00 -12.58
C LEU A 159 11.87 27.85 -11.90
N ASN A 160 11.57 28.44 -10.74
CA ASN A 160 12.58 29.14 -9.94
C ASN A 160 13.68 28.19 -9.42
N LEU A 161 13.32 26.96 -9.02
CA LEU A 161 14.30 25.96 -8.62
C LEU A 161 15.19 25.53 -9.80
N LYS A 162 14.61 25.35 -10.98
CA LYS A 162 15.40 25.13 -12.21
C LYS A 162 16.39 26.28 -12.45
N HIS A 163 15.92 27.53 -12.37
CA HIS A 163 16.77 28.70 -12.52
C HIS A 163 17.90 28.77 -11.48
N ALA A 164 17.65 28.33 -10.25
CA ALA A 164 18.67 28.25 -9.21
C ALA A 164 19.82 27.30 -9.57
N ILE A 165 19.51 26.16 -10.19
CA ILE A 165 20.51 25.20 -10.70
C ILE A 165 21.25 25.78 -11.91
N ASP A 166 20.52 26.29 -12.90
CA ASP A 166 21.12 26.87 -14.12
C ASP A 166 22.08 28.02 -13.79
N SER A 167 21.77 28.79 -12.74
CA SER A 167 22.59 29.91 -12.25
C SER A 167 23.66 29.50 -11.22
N ARG A 168 23.79 28.21 -10.90
CA ARG A 168 24.74 27.66 -9.91
C ARG A 168 24.59 28.22 -8.49
N TYR A 169 23.37 28.60 -8.11
CA TYR A 169 23.06 28.92 -6.71
C TYR A 169 22.81 27.65 -5.88
N ALA A 170 22.50 26.54 -6.54
CA ALA A 170 22.27 25.24 -5.94
C ALA A 170 22.79 24.12 -6.86
N GLU A 171 23.06 22.96 -6.26
CA GLU A 171 23.54 21.77 -6.96
C GLU A 171 22.36 20.87 -7.39
N PHE A 172 22.51 20.14 -8.49
CA PHE A 172 21.46 19.24 -8.98
C PHE A 172 21.10 18.16 -7.96
N SER A 173 22.07 17.68 -7.19
CA SER A 173 21.86 16.70 -6.12
C SER A 173 20.86 17.18 -5.08
N GLU A 174 20.75 18.48 -4.81
CA GLU A 174 19.78 19.01 -3.85
C GLU A 174 18.33 18.86 -4.34
N VAL A 175 18.13 18.92 -5.65
CA VAL A 175 16.83 18.67 -6.29
C VAL A 175 16.48 17.18 -6.21
N VAL A 176 17.47 16.31 -6.44
CA VAL A 176 17.31 14.87 -6.31
C VAL A 176 16.99 14.49 -4.86
N ASP A 177 17.67 15.07 -3.87
CA ASP A 177 17.40 14.84 -2.45
C ASP A 177 16.00 15.30 -2.05
N LEU A 178 15.55 16.44 -2.57
CA LEU A 178 14.18 16.92 -2.35
C LEU A 178 13.15 15.95 -2.95
N LEU A 179 13.41 15.46 -4.16
CA LEU A 179 12.54 14.50 -4.83
C LEU A 179 12.48 13.17 -4.07
N GLN A 180 13.62 12.61 -3.69
CA GLN A 180 13.73 11.39 -2.89
C GLN A 180 12.95 11.53 -1.59
N LYS A 181 13.09 12.66 -0.90
CA LYS A 181 12.27 12.95 0.29
C LYS A 181 10.79 12.95 -0.06
N GLY A 182 10.35 13.65 -1.11
CA GLY A 182 8.94 13.66 -1.51
C GLY A 182 8.37 12.26 -1.81
N GLU A 183 9.16 11.41 -2.45
CA GLU A 183 8.82 10.05 -2.87
C GLU A 183 8.77 9.04 -1.72
N GLU A 184 9.70 9.15 -0.79
CA GLU A 184 9.88 8.21 0.32
C GLU A 184 9.08 8.59 1.58
N SER A 185 8.47 9.79 1.57
CA SER A 185 7.76 10.40 2.70
C SER A 185 6.23 10.34 2.58
N GLY A 186 5.69 9.39 1.81
CA GLY A 186 4.29 9.38 1.37
C GLY A 186 3.26 8.78 2.35
N HIS A 187 1.97 8.93 1.99
CA HIS A 187 0.87 8.15 2.56
C HIS A 187 1.00 6.69 2.07
N GLN A 188 1.68 5.86 2.85
CA GLN A 188 2.11 4.52 2.45
C GLN A 188 1.71 3.47 3.50
N SER A 189 1.56 2.23 3.03
CA SER A 189 1.56 1.04 3.87
C SER A 189 2.90 0.32 3.73
N ILE A 190 3.50 -0.03 4.86
CA ILE A 190 4.85 -0.58 4.93
C ILE A 190 4.75 -2.01 5.43
N PHE A 191 5.04 -2.96 4.56
CA PHE A 191 5.03 -4.37 4.88
C PHE A 191 6.42 -4.81 5.33
N LEU A 192 6.48 -5.44 6.50
CA LEU A 192 7.74 -5.89 7.10
C LEU A 192 7.88 -7.41 7.00
N PHE A 193 9.06 -7.85 6.58
CA PHE A 193 9.39 -9.24 6.38
C PHE A 193 10.78 -9.58 6.92
N LYS A 194 10.93 -10.72 7.59
CA LYS A 194 12.23 -11.28 7.94
C LYS A 194 12.60 -12.41 6.99
N ALA A 195 13.90 -12.61 6.80
CA ALA A 195 14.41 -13.76 6.06
C ALA A 195 13.98 -15.07 6.74
N ARG A 196 13.55 -16.05 5.95
CA ARG A 196 13.14 -17.37 6.46
C ARG A 196 14.35 -18.18 6.93
N THR A 197 15.49 -18.03 6.28
CA THR A 197 16.73 -18.79 6.56
C THR A 197 17.93 -17.86 6.66
N GLU A 198 18.98 -18.34 7.34
CA GLU A 198 20.24 -17.59 7.47
C GLU A 198 20.93 -17.36 6.12
N ALA A 199 20.80 -18.32 5.20
CA ALA A 199 21.35 -18.21 3.85
C ALA A 199 20.69 -17.06 3.08
N VAL A 200 19.35 -16.96 3.14
CA VAL A 200 18.60 -15.84 2.55
C VAL A 200 19.02 -14.53 3.21
N ARG A 201 19.11 -14.49 4.55
CA ARG A 201 19.54 -13.29 5.29
C ARG A 201 20.92 -12.82 4.84
N THR A 202 21.88 -13.74 4.75
CA THR A 202 23.27 -13.44 4.35
C THR A 202 23.32 -12.88 2.93
N ARG A 203 22.55 -13.47 2.01
CA ARG A 203 22.43 -12.99 0.64
C ARG A 203 21.82 -11.58 0.57
N LEU A 204 20.76 -11.33 1.34
CA LEU A 204 20.13 -10.00 1.40
C LEU A 204 21.07 -8.92 1.96
N ARG A 205 22.17 -9.27 2.65
CA ARG A 205 23.19 -8.27 3.04
C ARG A 205 24.00 -7.74 1.87
N SER A 206 24.08 -8.51 0.77
CA SER A 206 24.81 -8.12 -0.42
C SER A 206 23.89 -7.36 -1.37
N GLY A 207 23.78 -6.05 -1.17
CA GLY A 207 22.98 -5.20 -2.07
C GLY A 207 23.43 -5.28 -3.53
N SER A 208 24.74 -5.43 -3.78
CA SER A 208 25.30 -5.65 -5.11
C SER A 208 24.80 -6.94 -5.75
N GLU A 209 24.78 -8.06 -5.02
CA GLU A 209 24.25 -9.32 -5.55
C GLU A 209 22.75 -9.22 -5.87
N ILE A 210 21.99 -8.48 -5.06
CA ILE A 210 20.57 -8.21 -5.34
C ILE A 210 20.43 -7.39 -6.62
N ALA A 211 21.23 -6.35 -6.79
CA ALA A 211 21.20 -5.50 -7.98
C ALA A 211 21.61 -6.27 -9.25
N GLU A 212 22.69 -7.05 -9.20
CA GLU A 212 23.15 -7.90 -10.32
C GLU A 212 22.07 -8.88 -10.79
N ARG A 213 21.35 -9.49 -9.86
CA ARG A 213 20.25 -10.42 -10.20
C ARG A 213 19.04 -9.73 -10.82
N LEU A 214 18.79 -8.46 -10.48
CA LEU A 214 17.67 -7.69 -11.03
C LEU A 214 17.99 -7.04 -12.36
N PHE A 215 19.22 -6.56 -12.53
CA PHE A 215 19.58 -5.60 -13.57
C PHE A 215 20.71 -6.10 -14.49
N GLY A 216 21.37 -7.22 -14.18
CA GLY A 216 22.58 -7.68 -14.86
C GLY A 216 23.85 -7.01 -14.30
N GLU A 217 25.01 -7.23 -14.92
CA GLU A 217 26.31 -6.74 -14.43
C GLU A 217 26.50 -5.23 -14.63
N ASP A 218 25.83 -4.62 -15.62
CA ASP A 218 26.00 -3.22 -16.01
C ASP A 218 25.16 -2.23 -15.18
N TRP A 219 24.77 -2.60 -13.96
CA TRP A 219 24.03 -1.73 -13.05
C TRP A 219 24.98 -0.75 -12.34
N GLY A 220 24.53 0.49 -12.07
CA GLY A 220 25.34 1.50 -11.39
C GLY A 220 24.87 2.93 -11.66
N ASP A 221 25.76 3.91 -11.46
CA ASP A 221 25.48 5.35 -11.59
C ASP A 221 25.11 5.77 -13.02
N ASP A 222 25.54 5.02 -14.03
CA ASP A 222 25.15 5.24 -15.44
C ASP A 222 23.74 4.72 -15.74
N PHE A 223 23.20 3.84 -14.88
CA PHE A 223 21.88 3.21 -15.04
C PHE A 223 20.81 3.86 -14.16
N PHE A 224 21.19 4.35 -12.97
CA PHE A 224 20.29 4.96 -11.99
C PHE A 224 20.85 6.29 -11.46
N PRO A 225 19.98 7.26 -11.07
CA PRO A 225 18.52 7.20 -11.08
C PRO A 225 17.90 7.56 -12.44
N LEU A 226 16.75 6.96 -12.73
CA LEU A 226 15.88 7.32 -13.85
C LEU A 226 14.76 8.23 -13.35
N PHE A 227 14.48 9.31 -14.08
CA PHE A 227 13.39 10.23 -13.73
C PHE A 227 12.16 10.10 -14.63
N GLU A 228 12.31 9.34 -15.72
CA GLU A 228 11.23 9.05 -16.66
C GLU A 228 10.25 8.04 -16.07
N ARG A 229 8.97 8.19 -16.42
CA ARG A 229 7.93 7.27 -15.98
C ARG A 229 7.71 6.18 -17.01
N PRO A 230 7.41 4.96 -16.56
CA PRO A 230 6.89 3.97 -17.48
C PRO A 230 5.52 4.42 -18.02
N ILE A 231 5.27 4.19 -19.30
CA ILE A 231 3.96 4.43 -19.93
C ILE A 231 2.91 3.44 -19.41
N LYS A 232 3.35 2.26 -18.98
CA LYS A 232 2.48 1.21 -18.45
C LYS A 232 3.25 0.36 -17.44
N GLY A 233 2.56 -0.07 -16.39
CA GLY A 233 3.10 -1.00 -15.41
C GLY A 233 4.08 -0.33 -14.46
N MET A 234 5.06 -1.09 -13.99
CA MET A 234 6.07 -0.65 -13.03
C MET A 234 7.48 -0.88 -13.55
N GLN A 235 8.37 0.04 -13.21
CA GLN A 235 9.78 -0.01 -13.59
C GLN A 235 10.65 0.45 -12.41
N TRP A 236 11.76 -0.26 -12.18
CA TRP A 236 12.81 0.19 -11.27
C TRP A 236 13.48 1.45 -11.81
N VAL A 237 13.60 2.46 -10.97
CA VAL A 237 14.11 3.79 -11.34
C VAL A 237 15.23 4.27 -10.44
N ASP A 238 15.54 3.55 -9.37
CA ASP A 238 16.63 3.90 -8.47
C ASP A 238 17.09 2.63 -7.74
N CYS A 239 18.40 2.53 -7.53
CA CYS A 239 19.04 1.47 -6.75
C CYS A 239 20.21 2.09 -5.99
N ARG A 240 20.10 2.14 -4.67
CA ARG A 240 21.10 2.75 -3.79
C ARG A 240 21.65 1.71 -2.83
N LEU A 241 22.96 1.62 -2.75
CA LEU A 241 23.67 0.80 -1.79
C LEU A 241 24.33 1.68 -0.73
N GLY A 242 24.45 1.17 0.49
CA GLY A 242 25.22 1.84 1.54
C GLY A 242 24.64 3.19 1.93
N LEU A 243 23.38 3.19 2.41
CA LEU A 243 22.68 4.41 2.77
C LEU A 243 23.40 5.19 3.88
N ALA A 244 23.25 6.52 3.89
CA ALA A 244 23.88 7.39 4.88
C ALA A 244 23.53 6.95 6.32
N GLY A 245 24.56 6.68 7.13
CA GLY A 245 24.40 6.16 8.50
C GLY A 245 24.01 4.68 8.60
N LYS A 246 23.69 4.01 7.48
CA LYS A 246 23.31 2.59 7.41
C LYS A 246 24.03 1.92 6.22
N PRO A 247 25.35 1.71 6.29
CA PRO A 247 26.18 1.28 5.14
C PRO A 247 25.90 -0.15 4.63
N ARG A 248 25.10 -0.93 5.35
CA ARG A 248 24.69 -2.29 4.96
C ARG A 248 23.26 -2.36 4.43
N ASP A 249 22.54 -1.23 4.47
CA ASP A 249 21.22 -1.13 3.87
C ASP A 249 21.36 -0.93 2.36
N TRP A 250 20.37 -1.40 1.64
CA TRP A 250 20.16 -1.07 0.24
C TRP A 250 18.69 -0.73 0.00
N LEU A 251 18.43 0.04 -1.04
CA LEU A 251 17.10 0.53 -1.39
C LEU A 251 16.89 0.51 -2.90
N LEU A 252 15.75 -0.04 -3.30
CA LEU A 252 15.23 -0.03 -4.65
C LEU A 252 13.96 0.82 -4.71
N LYS A 253 13.80 1.59 -5.77
CA LYS A 253 12.60 2.41 -5.99
C LYS A 253 12.00 2.10 -7.35
N ALA A 254 10.69 1.96 -7.41
CA ALA A 254 9.97 1.78 -8.66
C ALA A 254 8.92 2.87 -8.86
N TYR A 255 8.81 3.37 -10.08
CA TYR A 255 7.66 4.15 -10.51
C TYR A 255 6.63 3.23 -11.15
N GLY A 256 5.36 3.50 -10.85
CA GLY A 256 4.23 2.90 -11.53
C GLY A 256 3.33 3.97 -12.13
N HIS A 257 2.71 3.64 -13.25
CA HIS A 257 1.67 4.43 -13.88
C HIS A 257 0.39 3.61 -13.97
N ASP A 258 -0.66 4.13 -13.35
CA ASP A 258 -2.00 3.57 -13.36
C ASP A 258 -2.99 4.66 -13.80
N GLN A 259 -4.10 4.24 -14.41
CA GLN A 259 -5.20 5.14 -14.76
C GLN A 259 -6.43 4.79 -13.94
N ARG A 260 -7.11 5.82 -13.43
CA ARG A 260 -8.35 5.65 -12.68
C ARG A 260 -9.42 6.56 -13.22
N GLU A 261 -10.59 5.98 -13.46
CA GLU A 261 -11.80 6.74 -13.70
C GLU A 261 -12.32 7.31 -12.38
N GLU A 262 -12.35 8.64 -12.28
CA GLU A 262 -12.94 9.37 -11.18
C GLU A 262 -14.24 10.03 -11.66
N THR A 263 -15.34 9.83 -10.94
CA THR A 263 -16.59 10.51 -11.24
C THR A 263 -16.40 12.01 -10.98
N THR A 264 -16.65 12.85 -11.98
CA THR A 264 -16.42 14.31 -11.89
C THR A 264 -17.51 15.09 -11.16
N ASP A 265 -18.37 14.39 -10.40
CA ASP A 265 -19.56 14.91 -9.74
C ASP A 265 -20.48 15.69 -10.68
N ASN A 266 -21.41 14.94 -11.28
CA ASN A 266 -22.81 15.33 -11.46
C ASN A 266 -23.57 14.04 -11.79
N LYS A 267 -24.30 13.50 -10.81
CA LYS A 267 -25.34 12.51 -11.09
C LYS A 267 -26.48 13.29 -11.75
N PHE A 268 -26.60 13.16 -13.06
CA PHE A 268 -27.76 13.69 -13.76
C PHE A 268 -28.84 12.63 -13.69
N GLY A 269 -29.76 12.80 -12.74
CA GLY A 269 -30.98 12.01 -12.67
C GLY A 269 -32.05 12.66 -13.54
N GLU A 270 -32.34 12.07 -14.70
CA GLU A 270 -33.43 12.53 -15.56
C GLU A 270 -34.66 11.64 -15.33
N ARG A 271 -35.80 12.25 -14.97
CA ARG A 271 -37.09 11.55 -14.94
C ARG A 271 -37.61 11.45 -16.36
N LEU A 272 -37.72 10.23 -16.87
CA LEU A 272 -38.18 9.97 -18.24
C LEU A 272 -39.71 9.83 -18.36
N GLY A 273 -40.45 10.02 -17.26
CA GLY A 273 -41.89 9.72 -17.17
C GLY A 273 -42.16 8.28 -16.70
N ASP A 274 -43.42 7.95 -16.38
CA ASP A 274 -43.89 6.61 -15.99
C ASP A 274 -43.07 5.89 -14.90
N GLY A 275 -42.50 6.63 -13.95
CA GLY A 275 -41.67 6.07 -12.89
C GLY A 275 -40.30 5.57 -13.34
N LEU A 276 -39.88 5.88 -14.58
CA LEU A 276 -38.57 5.58 -15.12
C LEU A 276 -37.58 6.72 -14.84
N PHE A 277 -36.35 6.32 -14.52
CA PHE A 277 -35.25 7.22 -14.19
C PHE A 277 -34.00 6.80 -14.96
N GLN A 278 -33.27 7.77 -15.51
CA GLN A 278 -31.95 7.57 -16.08
C GLN A 278 -30.90 8.25 -15.18
N ASP A 279 -29.90 7.48 -14.72
CA ASP A 279 -28.72 8.00 -14.01
C ASP A 279 -27.56 8.10 -15.01
N ARG A 280 -27.12 9.32 -15.32
CA ARG A 280 -25.89 9.55 -16.12
C ARG A 280 -24.76 9.99 -15.21
N ARG A 281 -23.60 9.35 -15.37
CA ARG A 281 -22.37 9.66 -14.63
C ARG A 281 -21.27 10.03 -15.60
N LEU A 282 -20.63 11.18 -15.35
CA LEU A 282 -19.44 11.60 -16.08
C LEU A 282 -18.21 11.12 -15.33
N TYR A 283 -17.30 10.49 -16.06
CA TYR A 283 -16.01 10.04 -15.56
C TYR A 283 -14.89 10.85 -16.21
N ARG A 284 -13.87 11.17 -15.43
CA ARG A 284 -12.58 11.67 -15.92
C ARG A 284 -11.53 10.61 -15.64
N VAL A 285 -10.79 10.23 -16.67
CA VAL A 285 -9.59 9.41 -16.51
C VAL A 285 -8.51 10.30 -15.89
N ARG A 286 -8.01 9.86 -14.73
CA ARG A 286 -6.91 10.51 -14.02
C ARG A 286 -5.71 9.58 -14.02
N ASP A 287 -4.58 10.11 -14.46
CA ASP A 287 -3.29 9.44 -14.30
C ASP A 287 -2.87 9.49 -12.84
N ILE A 288 -2.64 8.31 -12.27
CA ILE A 288 -2.20 8.16 -10.89
C ILE A 288 -0.80 7.60 -10.91
N ASN A 289 0.09 8.36 -10.29
CA ASN A 289 1.51 8.08 -10.27
C ASN A 289 1.84 7.52 -8.92
N THR A 290 2.59 6.42 -8.95
CA THR A 290 2.77 5.62 -7.76
C THR A 290 4.24 5.34 -7.58
N VAL A 291 4.65 5.39 -6.33
CA VAL A 291 6.04 5.15 -5.94
C VAL A 291 6.05 4.00 -4.97
N MET A 292 6.88 3.01 -5.28
CA MET A 292 7.13 1.86 -4.41
C MET A 292 8.58 1.89 -3.99
N VAL A 293 8.83 1.52 -2.74
CA VAL A 293 10.18 1.46 -2.18
C VAL A 293 10.37 0.09 -1.54
N VAL A 294 11.48 -0.56 -1.87
CA VAL A 294 11.93 -1.78 -1.21
C VAL A 294 13.26 -1.47 -0.56
N ARG A 295 13.40 -1.68 0.74
CA ARG A 295 14.65 -1.47 1.45
C ARG A 295 14.96 -2.66 2.33
N TRP A 296 16.19 -3.14 2.28
CA TRP A 296 16.71 -4.04 3.28
C TRP A 296 17.33 -3.22 4.40
N ARG A 297 16.88 -3.48 5.62
CA ARG A 297 17.45 -2.91 6.85
C ARG A 297 18.29 -3.98 7.53
N ASP A 298 19.59 -3.97 7.29
CA ASP A 298 20.48 -4.97 7.90
C ASP A 298 20.53 -4.78 9.42
N PRO A 299 20.52 -5.87 10.21
CA PRO A 299 20.33 -7.29 9.85
C PRO A 299 18.89 -7.80 10.04
N GLU A 300 17.93 -6.90 10.17
CA GLU A 300 16.65 -7.18 10.80
C GLU A 300 15.59 -7.66 9.79
N TYR A 301 15.27 -6.84 8.78
CA TYR A 301 14.10 -7.09 7.92
C TYR A 301 14.17 -6.38 6.57
N LEU A 302 13.37 -6.89 5.63
CA LEU A 302 13.00 -6.24 4.39
C LEU A 302 11.71 -5.44 4.62
N GLU A 303 11.74 -4.16 4.26
CA GLU A 303 10.55 -3.32 4.18
C GLU A 303 10.11 -3.16 2.71
N ILE A 304 8.81 -3.29 2.47
CA ILE A 304 8.18 -2.97 1.18
C ILE A 304 7.13 -1.89 1.42
N ARG A 305 7.39 -0.69 0.94
CA ARG A 305 6.49 0.46 1.04
C ARG A 305 5.62 0.53 -0.20
N VAL A 306 4.31 0.52 0.04
CA VAL A 306 3.28 0.60 -0.99
C VAL A 306 2.50 1.88 -0.84
N ASP A 307 2.49 2.70 -1.88
CA ASP A 307 1.68 3.91 -1.93
C ASP A 307 0.17 3.60 -1.77
N LYS A 308 -0.56 4.48 -1.10
CA LYS A 308 -2.00 4.33 -0.83
C LYS A 308 -2.89 5.24 -1.66
N SER A 309 -2.34 6.05 -2.57
CA SER A 309 -3.14 6.95 -3.42
C SER A 309 -4.29 6.26 -4.16
N LEU A 310 -4.12 4.98 -4.51
CA LEU A 310 -5.12 4.14 -5.20
C LEU A 310 -5.95 3.24 -4.28
N ALA A 311 -5.49 3.00 -3.06
CA ALA A 311 -6.08 1.99 -2.19
C ALA A 311 -7.34 2.53 -1.50
N ARG A 312 -8.50 1.92 -1.77
CA ARG A 312 -9.75 2.21 -1.07
C ARG A 312 -9.83 1.44 0.24
N ASN A 313 -9.19 0.27 0.28
CA ASN A 313 -9.14 -0.62 1.42
C ASN A 313 -7.79 -1.35 1.49
N PHE A 314 -7.59 -2.13 2.54
CA PHE A 314 -6.35 -2.89 2.76
C PHE A 314 -6.10 -4.00 1.72
N SER A 315 -7.17 -4.57 1.14
CA SER A 315 -7.06 -5.58 0.08
C SER A 315 -6.44 -4.99 -1.18
N ASP A 316 -6.79 -3.76 -1.55
CA ASP A 316 -6.19 -3.05 -2.68
C ASP A 316 -4.68 -2.88 -2.44
N THR A 317 -4.28 -2.51 -1.22
CA THR A 317 -2.88 -2.40 -0.83
C THR A 317 -2.14 -3.75 -0.94
N LEU A 318 -2.77 -4.85 -0.50
CA LEU A 318 -2.19 -6.20 -0.62
C LEU A 318 -2.01 -6.65 -2.09
N ALA A 319 -2.95 -6.31 -2.98
CA ALA A 319 -2.82 -6.63 -4.39
C ALA A 319 -1.57 -5.96 -5.00
N ARG A 320 -1.32 -4.70 -4.62
CA ARG A 320 -0.15 -3.93 -5.07
C ARG A 320 1.17 -4.47 -4.52
N LEU A 321 1.19 -4.96 -3.29
CA LEU A 321 2.33 -5.69 -2.74
C LEU A 321 2.68 -6.89 -3.64
N GLY A 322 1.68 -7.59 -4.19
CA GLY A 322 1.87 -8.67 -5.16
C GLY A 322 2.66 -8.22 -6.40
N THR A 323 2.31 -7.07 -6.98
CA THR A 323 3.03 -6.50 -8.13
C THR A 323 4.49 -6.22 -7.80
N VAL A 324 4.78 -5.62 -6.65
CA VAL A 324 6.17 -5.33 -6.22
C VAL A 324 6.94 -6.63 -5.97
N ALA A 325 6.30 -7.63 -5.37
CA ALA A 325 6.91 -8.93 -5.11
C ALA A 325 7.28 -9.65 -6.41
N GLU A 326 6.45 -9.58 -7.45
CA GLU A 326 6.79 -10.16 -8.76
C GLU A 326 7.94 -9.40 -9.45
N LEU A 327 8.00 -8.07 -9.31
CA LEU A 327 9.13 -7.26 -9.80
C LEU A 327 10.45 -7.61 -9.10
N LEU A 328 10.39 -7.94 -7.81
CA LEU A 328 11.56 -8.28 -6.99
C LEU A 328 12.01 -9.74 -7.16
N ARG A 329 11.12 -10.61 -7.66
CA ARG A 329 11.28 -12.07 -7.73
C ARG A 329 12.61 -12.57 -8.31
N PRO A 330 13.23 -11.95 -9.35
CA PRO A 330 14.51 -12.42 -9.85
C PRO A 330 15.62 -12.42 -8.80
N ALA A 331 15.56 -11.50 -7.84
CA ALA A 331 16.50 -11.45 -6.72
C ALA A 331 15.94 -11.96 -5.40
N VAL A 332 14.66 -11.75 -5.09
CA VAL A 332 14.05 -12.17 -3.82
C VAL A 332 12.64 -12.68 -4.05
N ASP A 333 12.39 -13.96 -3.78
CA ASP A 333 11.04 -14.50 -3.77
C ASP A 333 10.39 -14.26 -2.40
N VAL A 334 9.62 -13.18 -2.31
CA VAL A 334 8.93 -12.75 -1.07
C VAL A 334 8.06 -13.85 -0.47
N LYS A 335 7.46 -14.73 -1.29
CA LYS A 335 6.54 -15.77 -0.81
C LYS A 335 7.30 -16.93 -0.17
N SER A 336 8.36 -17.39 -0.83
CA SER A 336 9.09 -18.59 -0.39
C SER A 336 10.26 -18.28 0.54
N GLU A 337 10.95 -17.16 0.36
CA GLU A 337 12.20 -16.84 1.08
C GLU A 337 12.00 -16.00 2.34
N LEU A 338 10.85 -15.34 2.46
CA LEU A 338 10.56 -14.44 3.57
C LEU A 338 9.36 -14.91 4.41
N VAL A 339 9.29 -14.42 5.64
CA VAL A 339 8.13 -14.54 6.52
C VAL A 339 7.78 -13.18 7.09
N LYS A 340 6.51 -12.94 7.37
CA LYS A 340 6.03 -11.67 7.94
C LYS A 340 6.73 -11.42 9.28
N LEU A 341 7.25 -10.21 9.48
CA LEU A 341 7.80 -9.79 10.77
C LEU A 341 6.62 -9.41 11.67
N SER A 342 6.40 -10.16 12.75
CA SER A 342 5.30 -9.86 13.67
C SER A 342 5.71 -8.77 14.65
N MET A 343 5.00 -7.64 14.64
CA MET A 343 5.15 -6.60 15.65
C MET A 343 4.18 -6.80 16.83
N ARG A 344 3.42 -7.90 16.86
CA ARG A 344 2.32 -8.11 17.83
C ARG A 344 2.77 -8.03 19.28
N ALA A 345 3.89 -8.67 19.62
CA ALA A 345 4.44 -8.62 20.97
C ALA A 345 4.82 -7.19 21.37
N ARG A 346 5.46 -6.45 20.45
CA ARG A 346 5.90 -5.07 20.69
C ARG A 346 4.73 -4.10 20.81
N VAL A 347 3.74 -4.18 19.92
CA VAL A 347 2.51 -3.35 19.99
C VAL A 347 1.73 -3.65 21.27
N THR A 348 1.66 -4.92 21.69
CA THR A 348 1.02 -5.31 22.95
C THR A 348 1.78 -4.77 24.17
N ALA A 349 3.12 -4.74 24.12
CA ALA A 349 3.92 -4.08 25.16
C ALA A 349 3.66 -2.57 25.20
N LEU A 350 3.61 -1.89 24.03
CA LEU A 350 3.22 -0.47 23.98
C LEU A 350 1.82 -0.24 24.54
N ALA A 351 0.88 -1.16 24.32
CA ALA A 351 -0.43 -1.08 24.93
C ALA A 351 -0.35 -1.19 26.46
N ARG A 352 0.43 -2.11 27.02
CA ARG A 352 0.62 -2.24 28.48
C ARG A 352 1.29 -1.01 29.10
N ASP A 353 2.33 -0.51 28.47
CA ASP A 353 3.15 0.59 29.01
C ASP A 353 2.49 1.98 28.85
N ARG A 354 1.35 2.07 28.14
CA ARG A 354 0.72 3.34 27.73
C ARG A 354 0.42 4.32 28.88
N ARG A 355 0.17 3.80 30.09
CA ARG A 355 -0.14 4.58 31.31
C ARG A 355 1.10 5.06 32.05
N GLU A 356 2.23 4.35 31.95
CA GLU A 356 3.43 4.64 32.74
C GLU A 356 4.10 5.97 32.36
N PHE A 357 3.97 6.36 31.10
CA PHE A 357 4.56 7.59 30.56
C PHE A 357 3.74 8.87 30.83
N GLY A 358 2.54 8.76 31.41
CA GLY A 358 1.67 9.91 31.72
C GLY A 358 1.65 10.32 33.20
N SER A 359 2.18 9.48 34.10
CA SER A 359 1.90 9.58 35.54
C SER A 359 2.73 10.63 36.31
N GLY A 360 3.61 11.39 35.66
CA GLY A 360 4.49 12.40 36.29
C GLY A 360 5.55 11.82 37.25
N LYS A 361 5.42 10.54 37.66
CA LYS A 361 6.32 9.87 38.61
C LYS A 361 7.62 9.36 37.98
N SER A 362 7.63 9.11 36.68
CA SER A 362 8.79 8.52 35.98
C SER A 362 9.73 9.55 35.34
N GLY A 363 9.37 10.84 35.34
CA GLY A 363 10.13 11.90 34.64
C GLY A 363 10.25 11.72 33.12
N LYS A 364 9.67 10.65 32.55
CA LYS A 364 9.68 10.35 31.11
C LYS A 364 8.42 10.93 30.47
N SER A 365 8.60 11.78 29.47
CA SER A 365 7.51 12.35 28.69
C SER A 365 6.74 11.26 27.92
N ARG A 366 5.42 11.44 27.75
CA ARG A 366 4.58 10.56 26.93
C ARG A 366 5.00 10.67 25.47
N VAL A 367 5.50 9.55 24.92
CA VAL A 367 6.06 9.50 23.56
C VAL A 367 5.02 9.09 22.51
N TYR A 368 3.87 8.55 22.94
CA TYR A 368 2.77 8.18 22.06
C TYR A 368 1.44 8.17 22.80
N ARG A 369 0.35 8.26 22.03
CA ARG A 369 -1.02 7.98 22.48
C ARG A 369 -1.68 6.94 21.60
N LEU A 370 -2.57 6.15 22.19
CA LEU A 370 -3.34 5.14 21.48
C LEU A 370 -4.75 5.68 21.25
N GLY A 371 -5.18 5.70 19.99
CA GLY A 371 -6.57 5.94 19.61
C GLY A 371 -7.38 4.64 19.77
N ARG A 372 -8.41 4.42 18.94
CA ARG A 372 -9.17 3.14 18.92
C ARG A 372 -8.25 1.91 18.85
N MET A 373 -8.58 0.79 19.47
CA MET A 373 -7.72 -0.40 19.46
C MET A 373 -8.55 -1.68 19.40
N THR A 374 -8.09 -2.66 18.63
CA THR A 374 -8.67 -4.01 18.62
C THR A 374 -7.72 -4.99 19.31
N VAL A 375 -8.26 -5.75 20.27
CA VAL A 375 -7.56 -6.79 21.02
C VAL A 375 -8.24 -8.13 20.76
N LEU A 376 -7.45 -9.15 20.46
CA LEU A 376 -7.89 -10.54 20.43
C LEU A 376 -7.85 -11.10 21.83
N ASP A 377 -8.98 -11.60 22.29
CA ASP A 377 -9.13 -12.33 23.55
C ASP A 377 -8.41 -13.68 23.43
N GLY A 378 -7.41 -13.89 24.29
CA GLY A 378 -6.61 -15.12 24.30
C GLY A 378 -7.36 -16.36 24.79
N VAL A 379 -8.54 -16.18 25.40
CA VAL A 379 -9.37 -17.25 25.96
C VAL A 379 -10.56 -17.55 25.07
N LEU A 380 -11.23 -16.51 24.57
CA LEU A 380 -12.49 -16.65 23.81
C LEU A 380 -12.30 -16.62 22.29
N GLU A 381 -11.08 -16.38 21.80
CA GLU A 381 -10.75 -16.18 20.37
C GLU A 381 -11.56 -15.06 19.68
N GLY A 382 -12.25 -14.22 20.46
CA GLY A 382 -13.03 -13.07 20.00
C GLY A 382 -12.20 -11.81 19.87
N ALA A 383 -12.65 -10.85 19.06
CA ALA A 383 -12.05 -9.52 18.96
C ALA A 383 -12.88 -8.50 19.75
N VAL A 384 -12.25 -7.74 20.63
CA VAL A 384 -12.85 -6.63 21.37
C VAL A 384 -12.28 -5.33 20.83
N GLU A 385 -13.15 -4.40 20.42
CA GLU A 385 -12.76 -3.06 19.98
C GLU A 385 -13.00 -2.05 21.11
N PHE A 386 -11.94 -1.34 21.48
CA PHE A 386 -11.97 -0.19 22.38
C PHE A 386 -11.98 1.08 21.54
N ARG A 387 -13.09 1.84 21.58
CA ARG A 387 -13.28 3.05 20.77
C ARG A 387 -13.55 4.25 21.69
N PRO A 388 -12.65 5.25 21.73
CA PRO A 388 -12.90 6.52 22.40
C PRO A 388 -14.12 7.25 21.83
N GLY A 389 -14.65 8.24 22.57
CA GLY A 389 -15.84 9.00 22.17
C GLY A 389 -15.65 9.79 20.87
N SER A 390 -14.44 10.34 20.67
CA SER A 390 -13.99 10.99 19.44
C SER A 390 -12.79 10.27 18.81
N ASP A 391 -12.59 10.43 17.50
CA ASP A 391 -11.43 9.89 16.79
C ASP A 391 -10.10 10.56 17.21
N ASP A 392 -10.18 11.75 17.82
CA ASP A 392 -9.01 12.48 18.34
C ASP A 392 -8.71 12.18 19.82
N ASP A 393 -9.59 11.45 20.51
CA ASP A 393 -9.45 11.11 21.92
C ASP A 393 -8.55 9.87 22.11
N SER A 394 -7.89 9.79 23.26
CA SER A 394 -7.10 8.63 23.68
C SER A 394 -7.96 7.60 24.42
N ILE A 395 -7.69 6.30 24.26
CA ILE A 395 -8.34 5.24 25.07
C ILE A 395 -8.21 5.49 26.57
N ASP A 396 -7.10 6.13 26.98
CA ASP A 396 -6.84 6.44 28.38
C ASP A 396 -7.66 7.60 28.98
N GLU A 397 -8.47 8.30 28.18
CA GLU A 397 -9.34 9.39 28.69
C GLU A 397 -10.55 8.86 29.47
N ASP A 398 -11.05 7.66 29.12
CA ASP A 398 -12.09 6.96 29.87
C ASP A 398 -11.43 5.93 30.82
N HIS A 399 -11.53 6.18 32.12
CA HIS A 399 -10.96 5.31 33.16
C HIS A 399 -11.51 3.88 33.12
N ALA A 400 -12.80 3.71 32.83
CA ALA A 400 -13.44 2.39 32.77
C ALA A 400 -12.99 1.61 31.54
N MET A 401 -12.91 2.29 30.39
CA MET A 401 -12.39 1.70 29.14
C MET A 401 -10.94 1.26 29.31
N ALA A 402 -10.09 2.13 29.84
CA ALA A 402 -8.69 1.82 30.01
C ALA A 402 -8.44 0.75 31.09
N ALA A 403 -9.26 0.67 32.15
CA ALA A 403 -9.21 -0.44 33.10
C ALA A 403 -9.65 -1.78 32.46
N SER A 404 -10.67 -1.75 31.61
CA SER A 404 -11.14 -2.94 30.87
C SER A 404 -10.08 -3.45 29.89
N LEU A 405 -9.38 -2.54 29.22
CA LEU A 405 -8.24 -2.88 28.36
C LEU A 405 -7.11 -3.52 29.16
N ASP A 406 -6.75 -2.97 30.32
CA ASP A 406 -5.70 -3.55 31.18
C ASP A 406 -6.05 -4.98 31.60
N ALA A 407 -7.28 -5.19 32.09
CA ALA A 407 -7.74 -6.52 32.48
C ALA A 407 -7.65 -7.53 31.33
N LEU A 408 -8.02 -7.14 30.11
CA LEU A 408 -7.94 -8.01 28.94
C LEU A 408 -6.48 -8.32 28.55
N LEU A 409 -5.58 -7.33 28.61
CA LEU A 409 -4.16 -7.51 28.33
C LEU A 409 -3.44 -8.37 29.39
N GLU A 410 -3.87 -8.28 30.65
CA GLU A 410 -3.39 -9.11 31.77
C GLU A 410 -3.84 -10.58 31.62
N GLN A 411 -5.03 -10.81 31.08
CA GLN A 411 -5.56 -12.15 30.77
C GLN A 411 -4.94 -12.77 29.51
N GLY A 412 -3.92 -12.14 28.92
CA GLY A 412 -3.22 -12.65 27.74
C GLY A 412 -3.79 -12.16 26.42
N GLY A 413 -4.70 -11.18 26.43
CA GLY A 413 -5.17 -10.52 25.21
C GLY A 413 -4.02 -9.92 24.40
N MET A 414 -4.13 -10.00 23.08
CA MET A 414 -3.09 -9.53 22.15
C MET A 414 -3.61 -8.47 21.19
N SER A 415 -2.76 -7.51 20.86
CA SER A 415 -3.12 -6.46 19.89
C SER A 415 -3.33 -7.03 18.48
N ASP A 416 -4.32 -6.51 17.76
CA ASP A 416 -4.61 -6.92 16.37
C ASP A 416 -4.78 -5.77 15.38
N ARG A 417 -5.24 -4.60 15.84
CA ARG A 417 -5.17 -3.36 15.07
C ARG A 417 -5.01 -2.18 16.00
N THR A 418 -3.96 -1.40 15.79
CA THR A 418 -3.57 -0.33 16.72
C THR A 418 -3.12 0.91 15.96
N PRO A 419 -4.00 1.89 15.75
CA PRO A 419 -3.66 3.29 15.55
C PRO A 419 -2.82 3.84 16.72
N ILE A 420 -1.66 4.38 16.38
CA ILE A 420 -0.71 4.99 17.30
C ILE A 420 -0.44 6.39 16.77
N GLU A 421 -0.64 7.39 17.63
CA GLU A 421 -0.15 8.74 17.38
C GLU A 421 1.13 8.97 18.17
N TRP A 422 2.20 9.30 17.45
CA TRP A 422 3.52 9.54 18.01
C TRP A 422 3.64 11.01 18.42
N LEU A 423 3.89 11.24 19.71
CA LEU A 423 4.04 12.55 20.32
C LEU A 423 5.54 12.87 20.33
N ALA A 424 5.95 14.00 19.74
CA ALA A 424 7.37 14.37 19.57
C ALA A 424 8.15 14.24 20.89
N PRO A 425 9.12 13.30 20.99
CA PRO A 425 10.06 13.29 22.10
C PRO A 425 11.36 14.03 21.75
N GLU A 426 11.60 14.37 20.47
CA GLU A 426 12.90 14.86 19.97
C GLU A 426 12.74 16.01 18.97
N LYS A 427 13.64 17.01 19.08
CA LYS A 427 13.69 18.21 18.20
C LYS A 427 13.76 17.88 16.70
N SER A 428 14.29 16.71 16.35
CA SER A 428 14.47 16.24 14.97
C SER A 428 13.16 15.93 14.25
N ILE A 429 12.09 15.55 14.98
CA ILE A 429 10.81 15.15 14.39
C ILE A 429 9.67 16.16 14.61
N GLU A 430 9.91 17.26 15.33
CA GLU A 430 8.90 18.27 15.69
C GLU A 430 8.10 18.80 14.48
N ARG A 431 8.72 18.88 13.30
CA ARG A 431 8.08 19.38 12.07
C ARG A 431 6.99 18.45 11.51
N TYR A 432 6.92 17.20 11.97
CA TYR A 432 6.06 16.16 11.41
C TYR A 432 5.04 15.61 12.41
N VAL A 433 4.82 16.32 13.53
CA VAL A 433 3.83 15.96 14.56
C VAL A 433 2.49 16.69 14.33
N PRO A 434 1.35 15.99 14.45
CA PRO A 434 1.19 14.60 14.89
C PRO A 434 1.47 13.58 13.78
N LEU A 435 2.36 12.61 14.08
CA LEU A 435 2.62 11.46 13.21
C LEU A 435 1.66 10.34 13.60
N ARG A 436 0.71 10.05 12.72
CA ARG A 436 -0.31 9.01 12.93
C ARG A 436 0.00 7.78 12.09
N THR A 437 0.08 6.65 12.76
CA THR A 437 0.29 5.34 12.14
C THR A 437 -0.79 4.37 12.56
N VAL A 438 -1.05 3.34 11.76
CA VAL A 438 -1.90 2.21 12.12
C VAL A 438 -1.07 0.95 11.89
N VAL A 439 -0.88 0.17 12.95
CA VAL A 439 -0.29 -1.16 12.83
C VAL A 439 -1.41 -2.17 12.63
N GLU A 440 -1.37 -2.89 11.53
CA GLU A 440 -2.42 -3.81 11.11
C GLU A 440 -1.87 -5.00 10.29
N GLY A 441 -2.78 -5.82 9.77
CA GLY A 441 -2.47 -6.98 8.95
C GLY A 441 -2.15 -8.24 9.75
N PRO A 442 -1.98 -9.39 9.08
CA PRO A 442 -1.74 -10.66 9.75
C PRO A 442 -0.48 -10.62 10.61
N SER A 443 -0.62 -10.96 11.89
CA SER A 443 0.46 -10.88 12.88
C SER A 443 0.99 -9.46 13.15
N LEU A 444 0.25 -8.42 12.78
CA LEU A 444 0.68 -7.02 12.89
C LEU A 444 2.02 -6.79 12.18
N ASN A 445 2.06 -7.01 10.87
CA ASN A 445 3.27 -6.88 10.06
C ASN A 445 3.24 -5.67 9.11
N VAL A 446 2.19 -4.86 9.17
CA VAL A 446 2.00 -3.69 8.30
C VAL A 446 1.89 -2.43 9.13
N VAL A 447 2.69 -1.42 8.79
CA VAL A 447 2.58 -0.06 9.33
C VAL A 447 2.01 0.85 8.25
N THR A 448 0.80 1.35 8.47
CA THR A 448 0.15 2.32 7.60
C THR A 448 0.39 3.73 8.15
N VAL A 449 1.09 4.59 7.42
CA VAL A 449 1.32 5.98 7.79
C VAL A 449 0.22 6.85 7.18
N GLN A 450 -0.50 7.62 8.00
CA GLN A 450 -1.69 8.37 7.53
C GLN A 450 -1.36 9.73 6.89
N SER A 451 -0.19 10.28 7.20
CA SER A 451 0.28 11.58 6.71
C SER A 451 1.62 11.45 6.00
N ARG A 452 2.03 12.51 5.30
CA ARG A 452 3.39 12.59 4.79
C ARG A 452 4.36 12.86 5.93
N VAL A 453 5.42 12.06 6.04
CA VAL A 453 6.44 12.17 7.09
C VAL A 453 7.81 11.96 6.52
N SER A 454 8.82 12.65 7.05
CA SER A 454 10.18 12.49 6.54
C SER A 454 10.70 11.05 6.73
N PRO A 455 11.72 10.63 5.96
CA PRO A 455 12.31 9.31 6.11
C PRO A 455 12.86 9.08 7.53
N GLU A 456 13.39 10.12 8.17
CA GLU A 456 13.91 10.04 9.55
C GLU A 456 12.80 9.83 10.58
N ALA A 457 11.66 10.52 10.44
CA ALA A 457 10.51 10.33 11.32
C ALA A 457 9.90 8.93 11.14
N LEU A 458 9.91 8.40 9.91
CA LEU A 458 9.49 7.05 9.64
C LEU A 458 10.46 6.01 10.23
N ASP A 459 11.77 6.19 10.02
CA ASP A 459 12.81 5.32 10.57
C ASP A 459 12.68 5.25 12.10
N TYR A 460 12.44 6.39 12.77
CA TYR A 460 12.15 6.45 14.20
C TYR A 460 10.94 5.57 14.59
N VAL A 461 9.80 5.69 13.88
CA VAL A 461 8.61 4.88 14.17
C VAL A 461 8.87 3.40 13.99
N LEU A 462 9.51 3.03 12.88
CA LEU A 462 9.82 1.63 12.59
C LEU A 462 10.76 1.06 13.65
N GLU A 463 11.82 1.77 14.04
CA GLU A 463 12.73 1.34 15.11
C GLU A 463 11.99 1.15 16.46
N LYS A 464 11.01 2.00 16.79
CA LYS A 464 10.19 1.81 18.01
C LYS A 464 9.27 0.60 17.94
N LEU A 465 8.80 0.24 16.76
CA LEU A 465 7.89 -0.90 16.53
C LEU A 465 8.63 -2.23 16.33
N THR A 466 9.89 -2.19 15.87
CA THR A 466 10.70 -3.40 15.61
C THR A 466 11.76 -3.68 16.68
N SER A 467 12.04 -2.72 17.57
CA SER A 467 12.91 -2.96 18.72
C SER A 467 12.39 -4.12 19.58
N ASN A 468 13.17 -5.20 19.64
CA ASN A 468 12.89 -6.47 20.34
C ASN A 468 11.88 -7.42 19.67
N SER A 469 11.62 -7.29 18.36
CA SER A 469 10.75 -8.22 17.59
C SER A 469 11.46 -9.42 16.94
#